data_AF-A0A351L7P4-F1
#
_entry.id   AF-A0A351L7P4-F1
#
_cell.length_a   1.000
_cell.length_b   1.000
_cell.length_c   1.000
_cell.angle_alpha   90.00
_cell.angle_beta   90.00
_cell.angle_gamma   90.00
#
_symmetry.space_group_name_H-M   'P 1'
#
loop_
_entity.id
_entity.type
_entity.pdbx_description
1 polymer ?
#
loop_
_entity_poly.entity_id
_entity_poly.type
_entity_poly.pdbx_seq_one_letter_code
_entity_poly.pdbx_strand_id
1 'polypeptide(L)'
;MTTKFQPLHPNPWYQSLQKQLQSRWLIALLLLGGIAGGGFTLYRRLAFSQTTQSQILTASIEQKTLPITFSANGTVKPERTINVSPKTSGVLKELFVKEGDRVSAGQILARMDNSNLSGQLIQAQAQLTAA
;
A
#
# COMPACT_ATOMS: atom_id res chain seq x y z
N MET A 1 110.16 43.01 -58.34
CA MET A 1 110.62 43.36 -56.98
C MET A 1 109.42 43.65 -56.11
N THR A 2 109.53 43.34 -54.81
CA THR A 2 108.60 43.62 -53.69
C THR A 2 107.43 42.67 -53.45
N THR A 3 107.76 41.72 -52.57
CA THR A 3 106.96 40.97 -51.58
C THR A 3 105.86 41.78 -50.87
N LYS A 4 104.71 41.13 -50.59
CA LYS A 4 103.94 41.44 -49.37
C LYS A 4 103.09 40.26 -48.87
N PHE A 5 103.20 40.07 -47.56
CA PHE A 5 102.65 39.04 -46.69
C PHE A 5 101.19 39.31 -46.23
N GLN A 6 100.55 38.23 -45.77
CA GLN A 6 99.23 38.00 -45.08
C GLN A 6 98.69 39.09 -44.12
N PRO A 7 97.36 39.12 -43.81
CA PRO A 7 96.69 38.21 -42.82
C PRO A 7 95.28 37.70 -43.28
N LEU A 8 94.87 36.44 -43.09
CA LEU A 8 94.23 35.72 -41.96
C LEU A 8 92.71 36.02 -41.67
N HIS A 9 91.91 34.92 -41.61
CA HIS A 9 90.53 34.67 -41.07
C HIS A 9 89.30 34.77 -42.02
N PRO A 10 88.20 33.98 -41.84
CA PRO A 10 88.00 32.67 -41.20
C PRO A 10 87.42 31.58 -42.16
N ASN A 11 87.49 30.32 -41.72
CA ASN A 11 87.44 29.07 -42.48
C ASN A 11 86.01 28.44 -42.51
N PRO A 12 85.46 27.94 -43.63
CA PRO A 12 84.05 27.51 -43.73
C PRO A 12 83.83 25.99 -43.60
N TRP A 13 84.37 25.32 -42.58
CA TRP A 13 84.21 23.85 -42.43
C TRP A 13 83.20 23.39 -41.35
N TYR A 14 82.20 24.20 -40.98
CA TYR A 14 81.29 23.87 -39.87
C TYR A 14 79.82 23.65 -40.26
N GLN A 15 79.53 22.98 -41.38
CA GLN A 15 78.13 22.72 -41.78
C GLN A 15 77.74 21.23 -41.91
N SER A 16 78.67 20.28 -41.97
CA SER A 16 78.33 18.86 -42.15
C SER A 16 78.42 18.00 -40.87
N LEU A 17 79.05 18.49 -39.79
CA LEU A 17 79.13 17.77 -38.51
C LEU A 17 77.92 18.02 -37.58
N GLN A 18 77.10 19.03 -37.86
CA GLN A 18 75.98 19.45 -37.00
C GLN A 18 74.65 18.73 -37.33
N LYS A 19 74.46 18.28 -38.57
CA LYS A 19 73.20 17.65 -39.04
C LYS A 19 72.92 16.28 -38.40
N GLN A 20 73.96 15.54 -38.01
CA GLN A 20 73.81 14.18 -37.48
C GLN A 20 73.47 14.15 -35.97
N LEU A 21 73.98 15.11 -35.19
CA LEU A 21 73.65 15.22 -33.75
C LEU A 21 72.33 15.94 -33.50
N GLN A 22 71.95 16.94 -34.30
CA GLN A 22 70.65 17.62 -34.14
C GLN A 22 69.46 16.74 -34.50
N SER A 23 69.60 15.84 -35.48
CA SER A 23 68.53 14.88 -35.82
C SER A 23 68.27 13.87 -34.70
N ARG A 24 69.31 13.44 -33.97
CA ARG A 24 69.18 12.49 -32.84
C ARG A 24 68.41 13.08 -31.66
N TRP A 25 68.57 14.36 -31.36
CA TRP A 25 67.85 15.01 -30.26
C TRP A 25 66.37 15.23 -30.58
N LEU A 26 66.02 15.49 -31.85
CA LEU A 26 64.63 15.56 -32.30
C LEU A 26 63.91 14.20 -32.16
N ILE A 27 64.60 13.09 -32.46
CA ILE A 27 64.07 11.74 -32.28
C ILE A 27 63.85 11.44 -30.79
N ALA A 28 64.78 11.85 -29.93
CA ALA A 28 64.65 11.69 -28.48
C ALA A 28 63.47 12.50 -27.89
N LEU A 29 63.27 13.75 -28.35
CA LEU A 29 62.13 14.58 -27.95
C LEU A 29 60.79 13.98 -28.41
N LEU A 30 60.75 13.42 -29.62
CA LEU A 30 59.55 12.79 -30.16
C LEU A 30 59.19 11.50 -29.40
N LEU A 31 60.18 10.68 -29.06
CA LEU A 31 59.99 9.49 -28.21
C LEU A 31 59.51 9.88 -26.81
N LEU A 32 60.12 10.88 -26.19
CA LEU A 32 59.74 11.33 -24.85
C LEU A 32 58.32 11.93 -24.83
N GLY A 33 57.97 12.72 -25.85
CA GLY A 33 56.62 13.25 -26.04
C GLY A 33 55.58 12.15 -26.27
N GLY A 34 55.93 11.11 -27.03
CA GLY A 34 55.07 9.94 -27.25
C GLY A 34 54.81 9.15 -25.96
N ILE A 35 55.82 8.94 -25.13
CA ILE A 35 55.69 8.24 -23.84
C ILE A 35 54.90 9.08 -22.84
N ALA A 36 55.16 10.39 -22.76
CA ALA A 36 54.42 11.28 -21.88
C ALA A 36 52.94 11.41 -22.29
N GLY A 37 52.66 11.54 -23.59
CA GLY A 37 51.30 11.58 -24.14
C GLY A 37 50.56 10.24 -23.99
N GLY A 38 51.23 9.13 -24.29
CA GLY A 38 50.69 7.78 -24.13
C GLY A 38 50.40 7.45 -22.66
N GLY A 39 51.32 7.78 -21.75
CA GLY A 39 51.15 7.61 -20.31
C GLY A 39 50.01 8.47 -19.76
N PHE A 40 49.93 9.74 -20.16
CA PHE A 40 48.89 10.67 -19.70
C PHE A 40 47.49 10.25 -20.18
N THR A 41 47.38 9.80 -21.43
CA THR A 41 46.09 9.32 -21.97
C THR A 41 45.63 8.03 -21.30
N LEU A 42 46.55 7.11 -21.02
CA LEU A 42 46.25 5.88 -20.28
C LEU A 42 45.83 6.20 -18.83
N TYR A 43 46.58 7.06 -18.13
CA TYR A 43 46.28 7.48 -16.77
C TYR A 43 44.89 8.13 -16.66
N ARG A 44 44.52 9.02 -17.59
CA ARG A 44 43.19 9.64 -17.60
C ARG A 44 42.07 8.63 -17.86
N ARG A 45 42.29 7.62 -18.71
CA ARG A 45 41.28 6.57 -18.96
C ARG A 45 41.04 5.70 -17.73
N LEU A 46 42.10 5.31 -17.02
CA LEU A 46 41.98 4.53 -15.79
C LEU A 46 41.39 5.35 -14.62
N ALA A 47 41.76 6.63 -14.49
CA ALA A 47 41.26 7.48 -13.41
C ALA A 47 39.79 7.91 -13.56
N PHE A 48 39.21 7.86 -14.77
CA PHE A 48 37.82 8.29 -15.03
C PHE A 48 36.79 7.15 -14.99
N SER A 49 37.18 5.94 -14.58
CA SER A 49 36.32 4.74 -14.69
C SER A 49 35.40 4.46 -13.49
N GLN A 50 35.11 5.45 -12.64
CA GLN A 50 34.24 5.25 -11.47
C GLN A 50 33.08 6.24 -11.43
N THR A 51 32.15 6.08 -12.35
CA THR A 51 30.77 6.54 -12.14
C THR A 51 29.95 5.33 -11.74
N THR A 52 29.98 4.96 -10.46
CA THR A 52 29.13 3.89 -9.92
C THR A 52 27.70 4.40 -9.92
N GLN A 53 26.98 4.14 -11.01
CA GLN A 53 25.57 4.49 -11.13
C GLN A 53 24.79 3.55 -10.21
N SER A 54 24.51 4.03 -8.99
CA SER A 54 23.65 3.37 -8.02
C SER A 54 22.30 3.09 -8.69
N GLN A 55 22.02 1.82 -8.93
CA GLN A 55 20.75 1.36 -9.49
C GLN A 55 19.71 1.54 -8.38
N ILE A 56 18.95 2.63 -8.46
CA ILE A 56 17.85 2.90 -7.52
C ILE A 56 16.71 1.95 -7.90
N LEU A 57 16.40 1.01 -7.02
CA LEU A 57 15.25 0.11 -7.20
C LEU A 57 13.98 0.91 -6.96
N THR A 58 13.27 1.24 -8.04
CA THR A 58 11.95 1.88 -7.98
C THR A 58 10.85 0.83 -8.20
N ALA A 59 9.78 0.96 -7.42
CA ALA A 59 8.56 0.17 -7.60
C ALA A 59 7.47 1.08 -8.18
N SER A 60 6.73 0.59 -9.17
CA SER A 60 5.60 1.30 -9.76
C SER A 60 4.42 1.29 -8.78
N ILE A 61 3.84 2.47 -8.52
CA ILE A 61 2.68 2.62 -7.64
C ILE A 61 1.43 2.32 -8.46
N GLU A 62 0.69 1.28 -8.09
CA GLU A 62 -0.61 0.95 -8.69
C GLU A 62 -1.73 1.33 -7.70
N GLN A 63 -2.68 2.15 -8.15
CA GLN A 63 -3.85 2.49 -7.36
C GLN A 63 -4.87 1.36 -7.45
N LYS A 64 -5.06 0.61 -6.37
CA LYS A 64 -6.07 -0.43 -6.26
C LYS A 64 -7.14 -0.04 -5.26
N THR A 65 -8.40 -0.07 -5.67
CA THR A 65 -9.53 0.10 -4.76
C THR A 65 -9.64 -1.12 -3.86
N LEU A 66 -9.40 -0.94 -2.57
CA LEU A 66 -9.61 -1.96 -1.55
C LEU A 66 -11.06 -1.86 -1.06
N PRO A 67 -11.91 -2.87 -1.28
CA PRO A 67 -13.24 -2.89 -0.70
C PRO A 67 -13.10 -3.03 0.81
N ILE A 68 -13.43 -1.97 1.56
CA ILE A 68 -13.48 -2.02 3.02
C ILE A 68 -14.84 -2.58 3.41
N THR A 69 -14.88 -3.87 3.75
CA THR A 69 -16.10 -4.51 4.25
C THR A 69 -16.18 -4.32 5.76
N PHE A 70 -17.19 -3.59 6.22
CA PHE A 70 -17.52 -3.48 7.64
C PHE A 70 -18.60 -4.51 7.97
N SER A 71 -18.29 -5.45 8.87
CA SER A 71 -19.27 -6.39 9.40
C SER A 71 -19.81 -5.83 10.73
N ALA A 72 -21.09 -5.48 10.77
CA ALA A 72 -21.78 -5.08 11.98
C ALA A 72 -22.73 -6.21 12.42
N ASN A 73 -22.49 -6.75 13.61
CA ASN A 73 -23.34 -7.76 14.20
C ASN A 73 -24.51 -7.08 14.90
N GLY A 74 -25.74 -7.37 14.46
CA GLY A 74 -26.97 -6.91 15.09
C GLY A 74 -27.77 -8.08 15.64
N THR A 75 -28.52 -7.86 16.72
CA THR A 75 -29.48 -8.85 17.24
C THR A 75 -30.87 -8.57 16.70
N VAL A 76 -31.50 -9.58 16.10
CA VAL A 76 -32.91 -9.50 15.70
C VAL A 76 -33.77 -9.53 16.95
N LYS A 77 -34.66 -8.54 17.09
CA LYS A 77 -35.64 -8.48 18.17
C LYS A 77 -37.05 -8.44 17.58
N PRO A 78 -38.03 -9.11 18.22
CA PRO A 78 -39.42 -8.97 17.83
C PRO A 78 -39.87 -7.52 17.98
N GLU A 79 -40.70 -7.04 17.06
CA GLU A 79 -41.26 -5.68 17.14
C GLU A 79 -42.12 -5.52 18.41
N ARG A 80 -42.88 -6.57 18.77
CA ARG A 80 -43.77 -6.59 19.94
C ARG A 80 -43.73 -7.95 20.61
N THR A 81 -43.53 -7.96 21.92
CA THR A 81 -43.67 -9.15 22.78
C THR A 81 -44.77 -8.88 23.78
N ILE A 82 -45.80 -9.73 23.81
CA ILE A 82 -46.95 -9.58 24.69
C ILE A 82 -47.07 -10.84 25.54
N ASN A 83 -47.17 -10.67 26.86
CA ASN A 83 -47.50 -11.76 27.76
C ASN A 83 -49.02 -11.83 27.92
N VAL A 84 -49.62 -12.99 27.66
CA VAL A 84 -51.07 -13.18 27.76
C VAL A 84 -51.40 -13.85 29.09
N SER A 85 -52.12 -13.13 29.95
CA SER A 85 -52.56 -13.63 31.25
C SER A 85 -54.09 -13.56 31.37
N PRO A 86 -54.74 -14.51 32.06
CA PRO A 86 -56.16 -14.41 32.38
C PRO A 86 -56.48 -13.15 33.17
N LYS A 87 -57.63 -12.52 32.91
CA LYS A 87 -58.10 -11.34 33.65
C LYS A 87 -58.43 -11.64 35.11
N THR A 88 -58.91 -12.85 35.37
CA THR A 88 -59.29 -13.35 36.69
C THR A 88 -58.57 -14.65 36.95
N SER A 89 -57.98 -14.80 38.14
CA SER A 89 -57.38 -16.06 38.59
C SER A 89 -58.45 -17.15 38.66
N GLY A 90 -58.14 -18.35 38.17
CA GLY A 90 -59.07 -19.46 38.13
C GLY A 90 -58.43 -20.72 37.53
N VAL A 91 -59.23 -21.77 37.40
CA VAL A 91 -58.81 -23.04 36.80
C VAL A 91 -58.93 -22.97 35.29
N LEU A 92 -57.92 -23.45 34.56
CA LEU A 92 -57.97 -23.61 33.11
C LEU A 92 -58.92 -24.77 32.76
N LYS A 93 -59.95 -24.51 31.96
CA LYS A 93 -60.90 -25.53 31.51
C LYS A 93 -60.44 -26.19 30.21
N GLU A 94 -60.02 -25.38 29.24
CA GLU A 94 -59.55 -25.87 27.93
C GLU A 94 -58.47 -24.95 27.35
N LEU A 95 -57.58 -25.55 26.56
CA LEU A 95 -56.54 -24.88 25.79
C LEU A 95 -56.73 -25.19 24.31
N PHE A 96 -56.79 -24.16 23.46
CA PHE A 96 -57.08 -24.28 22.03
C PHE A 96 -55.84 -24.15 21.14
N VAL A 97 -54.68 -23.88 21.72
CA VAL A 97 -53.43 -23.63 20.99
C VAL A 97 -52.29 -24.47 21.55
N LYS A 98 -51.31 -24.78 20.69
CA LYS A 98 -50.09 -25.49 21.06
C LYS A 98 -48.88 -24.56 20.99
N GLU A 99 -47.80 -24.96 21.63
CA GLU A 99 -46.54 -24.25 21.58
C GLU A 99 -46.03 -24.16 20.13
N GLY A 100 -45.67 -22.95 19.70
CA GLY A 100 -45.20 -22.66 18.33
C GLY A 100 -46.31 -22.33 17.32
N ASP A 101 -47.58 -22.40 17.70
CA ASP A 101 -48.69 -22.06 16.80
C ASP A 101 -48.72 -20.56 16.47
N ARG A 102 -49.07 -20.24 15.22
CA ARG A 102 -49.39 -18.87 14.81
C ARG A 102 -50.83 -18.56 15.16
N VAL A 103 -51.03 -17.45 15.86
CA VAL A 103 -52.35 -17.00 16.32
C VAL A 103 -52.69 -15.63 15.75
N SER A 104 -53.98 -15.38 15.52
CA SER A 104 -54.49 -14.11 15.00
C SER A 104 -55.13 -13.26 16.10
N ALA A 105 -55.23 -11.95 15.88
CA ALA A 105 -55.90 -11.05 16.81
C ALA A 105 -57.38 -11.47 17.00
N GLY A 106 -57.82 -11.54 18.26
CA GLY A 106 -59.18 -11.97 18.62
C GLY A 106 -59.38 -13.49 18.69
N GLN A 107 -58.38 -14.30 18.35
CA GLN A 107 -58.46 -15.75 18.48
C GLN A 107 -58.52 -16.17 19.96
N ILE A 108 -59.44 -17.08 20.27
CA ILE A 108 -59.53 -17.67 21.61
C ILE A 108 -58.37 -18.64 21.80
N LEU A 109 -57.51 -18.37 22.77
CA LEU A 109 -56.35 -19.20 23.08
C LEU A 109 -56.68 -20.27 24.13
N ALA A 110 -57.48 -19.90 25.12
CA ALA A 110 -57.83 -20.73 26.28
C ALA A 110 -59.20 -20.34 26.83
N ARG A 111 -59.88 -21.29 27.46
CA ARG A 111 -61.13 -21.07 28.20
C ARG A 111 -60.90 -21.38 29.68
N MET A 112 -61.16 -20.40 30.54
CA MET A 112 -61.13 -20.57 32.00
C MET A 112 -62.46 -21.17 32.48
N ASP A 113 -62.44 -21.86 33.61
CA ASP A 113 -63.68 -22.27 34.28
C ASP A 113 -64.41 -21.03 34.82
N ASN A 114 -65.69 -20.91 34.46
CA ASN A 114 -66.55 -19.78 34.77
C ASN A 114 -67.77 -20.16 35.62
N SER A 115 -67.77 -21.34 36.24
CA SER A 115 -68.87 -21.84 37.08
C SER A 115 -69.32 -20.82 38.14
N ASN A 116 -68.39 -20.24 38.92
CA ASN A 116 -68.70 -19.24 39.94
C ASN A 116 -69.29 -17.94 39.33
N LEU A 117 -68.68 -17.43 38.25
CA LEU A 117 -69.16 -16.23 37.55
C LEU A 117 -70.57 -16.43 36.98
N SER A 118 -70.88 -17.63 36.47
CA SER A 118 -72.21 -17.95 35.95
C SER A 118 -73.27 -17.96 37.06
N GLY A 119 -72.93 -18.48 38.24
CA GLY A 119 -73.80 -18.46 39.42
C GLY A 119 -74.09 -17.02 39.90
N GLN A 120 -73.06 -16.17 39.97
CA GLN A 120 -73.22 -14.76 40.32
C GLN A 120 -74.11 -14.00 39.34
N LEU A 121 -73.94 -14.28 38.03
CA LEU A 121 -74.77 -13.67 36.99
C LEU A 121 -76.24 -14.07 37.15
N ILE A 122 -76.52 -15.36 37.36
CA ILE A 122 -77.88 -15.86 37.57
C ILE A 122 -78.51 -15.20 38.81
N GLN A 123 -77.76 -15.10 39.91
CA GLN A 123 -78.23 -14.46 41.14
C GLN A 123 -78.55 -12.97 40.92
N ALA A 124 -77.66 -12.24 40.25
CA ALA A 124 -77.87 -10.82 39.95
C ALA A 124 -79.09 -10.61 39.03
N GLN A 125 -79.27 -11.48 38.04
CA GLN A 125 -80.44 -11.42 37.15
C GLN A 125 -81.74 -11.68 37.91
N ALA A 126 -81.75 -12.66 38.82
CA ALA A 126 -82.91 -12.97 39.65
C ALA A 126 -83.29 -11.80 40.57
N GLN A 127 -82.29 -11.10 41.14
CA GLN A 127 -82.51 -9.89 41.94
C GLN A 127 -83.13 -8.76 41.13
N LEU A 128 -82.68 -8.56 39.89
CA LEU A 128 -83.23 -7.54 39.00
C LEU A 128 -84.69 -7.83 38.62
N THR A 129 -85.05 -9.10 38.42
CA THR A 129 -86.42 -9.49 38.08
C THR A 129 -87.38 -9.54 39.27
N ALA A 130 -86.84 -9.58 40.51
CA ALA A 130 -87.63 -9.62 41.73
C ALA A 130 -88.01 -8.22 42.25
N ALA A 131 -87.40 -7.16 41.69
CA ALA A 131 -87.71 -5.75 41.96
C ALA A 131 -88.76 -5.23 40.98
#